data_AF-A0LGF3-F1
#
_entry.id   AF-A0LGF3-F1
#
_cell.length_a   1.000
_cell.length_b   1.000
_cell.length_c   1.000
_cell.angle_alpha   90.00
_cell.angle_beta   90.00
_cell.angle_gamma   90.00
#
_symmetry.space_group_name_H-M   'P 1'
#
loop_
_entity.id
_entity.type
_entity.pdbx_description
1 polymer ?
#
loop_
_entity_poly.entity_id
_entity_poly.type
_entity_poly.pdbx_seq_one_letter_code
_entity_poly.pdbx_strand_id
1 'polypeptide(L)'
;MKRFSVCLSFLIPFIGLYLSLVPAEAGRFVDSGDGTVSDVYDDLMFQKIPGKAEGATTWEEYRQYCEDLELGGHNDWRIPRIDEIQNIMRFTGPGKVHPFFGNVFDYGYYYYGSSTLYAPASPYESMWLLRHMGYFEHDSGYGCTPLCPEEECCWPLFLCVRGGPNWSLDPSSRLVSHSANTVRDTYFKYIWQRSDDGIERTLDEALQYCRDLVLDGYDDWRLPDMHELVTIVDYTSHDPALPAILEGGAHCYSSSSAPHDTKYAWCMYFGNGSPHQCDKTAHSRVRCVRWAPRPIADFSADPATGYYPLRVNFKDETSGNTTSLNWDFGDGSGSTATNPSHTYREPGVYPVKLTAARGEFTDTKTKHYTVLNHAPSVSITTPVNQAFFLAPADISIIADANDADDYVKHVKFYSGTTLIKTDYEAPYRALYRNVPSGKYILTAVATDKYNAKTTSARITVHVRATCDLSLLMTGYPSRVHLGDVITYSMTVHNAGPDDATNVTLTDTLPSGLRFISVIPSQGTCTKSGRTISCSLGDLPHDGVTTVELVVKPTAAGKVSNRANVKATQADPDMTNNRKTVATSVVP
;
A
#
# COMPACT_ATOMS: atom_id res chain seq x y z
N MET A 1 -18.54 47.60 20.66
CA MET A 1 -17.23 48.22 20.99
C MET A 1 -16.17 47.18 20.68
N LYS A 2 -15.40 47.35 19.59
CA LYS A 2 -13.98 47.77 19.61
C LYS A 2 -13.09 46.62 20.14
N ARG A 3 -12.14 46.00 19.43
CA ARG A 3 -11.29 46.28 18.26
C ARG A 3 -10.77 44.88 17.81
N PHE A 4 -10.59 44.53 16.55
CA PHE A 4 -9.58 45.08 15.67
C PHE A 4 -10.00 44.86 14.21
N SER A 5 -10.13 45.98 13.51
CA SER A 5 -10.07 46.08 12.06
C SER A 5 -8.60 46.34 11.67
N VAL A 6 -8.25 45.97 10.43
CA VAL A 6 -7.18 46.52 9.55
C VAL A 6 -6.19 45.46 9.02
N CYS A 7 -6.21 45.34 7.69
CA CYS A 7 -5.33 44.61 6.76
C CYS A 7 -5.42 43.08 6.80
N LEU A 8 -5.77 42.37 5.74
CA LEU A 8 -5.30 42.55 4.37
C LEU A 8 -6.39 42.14 3.36
N SER A 9 -6.91 43.14 2.66
CA SER A 9 -7.61 42.99 1.40
C SER A 9 -6.59 42.61 0.33
N PHE A 10 -6.71 41.46 -0.30
CA PHE A 10 -6.39 41.25 -1.72
C PHE A 10 -7.00 39.92 -2.19
N LEU A 11 -8.04 40.05 -3.04
CA LEU A 11 -8.56 39.10 -4.05
C LEU A 11 -9.11 37.75 -3.54
N ILE A 12 -10.42 37.60 -3.32
CA ILE A 12 -11.53 37.33 -4.29
C ILE A 12 -11.44 35.93 -4.95
N PRO A 13 -12.55 35.16 -4.96
CA PRO A 13 -12.58 33.70 -4.90
C PRO A 13 -12.79 33.04 -6.27
N PHE A 14 -12.33 31.79 -6.43
CA PHE A 14 -12.78 30.90 -7.49
C PHE A 14 -13.30 29.60 -6.86
N ILE A 15 -14.58 29.57 -6.52
CA ILE A 15 -15.37 28.34 -6.42
C ILE A 15 -16.63 28.55 -7.25
N GLY A 16 -16.80 27.69 -8.27
CA GLY A 16 -18.10 27.21 -8.71
C GLY A 16 -18.85 28.05 -9.73
N LEU A 17 -18.56 27.84 -11.02
CA LEU A 17 -19.62 27.73 -12.02
C LEU A 17 -19.22 26.70 -13.09
N TYR A 18 -19.63 25.45 -12.85
CA TYR A 18 -19.88 24.50 -13.92
C TYR A 18 -21.13 25.00 -14.66
N LEU A 19 -20.99 25.50 -15.89
CA LEU A 19 -21.93 25.26 -17.00
C LEU A 19 -21.46 26.00 -18.26
N SER A 20 -21.23 25.20 -19.30
CA SER A 20 -21.19 25.57 -20.73
C SER A 20 -20.26 26.72 -21.12
N LEU A 21 -19.05 26.38 -21.57
CA LEU A 21 -18.38 26.94 -22.76
C LEU A 21 -17.05 26.19 -22.92
N VAL A 22 -16.99 25.29 -23.89
CA VAL A 22 -15.72 24.84 -24.48
C VAL A 22 -15.10 26.07 -25.14
N PRO A 23 -13.89 26.54 -24.78
CA PRO A 23 -13.19 27.46 -25.65
C PRO A 23 -12.60 26.63 -26.79
N ALA A 24 -13.07 26.88 -27.99
CA ALA A 24 -12.34 26.51 -29.19
C ALA A 24 -10.94 27.13 -29.10
N GLU A 25 -9.91 26.29 -29.17
CA GLU A 25 -8.56 26.51 -29.71
C GLU A 25 -8.16 27.95 -30.10
N ALA A 26 -8.17 28.89 -29.15
CA ALA A 26 -7.60 30.22 -29.36
C ALA A 26 -6.09 30.13 -29.13
N GLY A 27 -5.30 30.08 -30.22
CA GLY A 27 -3.84 30.26 -30.15
C GLY A 27 -2.97 29.26 -30.92
N ARG A 28 -3.52 28.29 -31.66
CA ARG A 28 -2.71 27.38 -32.49
C ARG A 28 -2.07 28.13 -33.67
N PHE A 29 -2.88 28.85 -34.44
CA PHE A 29 -2.43 29.62 -35.58
C PHE A 29 -2.35 31.11 -35.21
N VAL A 30 -1.14 31.67 -35.28
CA VAL A 30 -0.82 33.05 -34.92
C VAL A 30 -0.44 33.81 -36.18
N ASP A 31 -1.15 34.89 -36.48
CA ASP A 31 -0.78 35.83 -37.54
C ASP A 31 0.52 36.53 -37.16
N SER A 32 1.55 36.36 -37.99
CA SER A 32 2.89 36.91 -37.75
C SER A 32 2.99 38.38 -38.17
N GLY A 33 1.96 38.95 -38.83
CA GLY A 33 1.91 40.35 -39.25
C GLY A 33 2.74 40.69 -40.49
N ASP A 34 3.39 39.70 -41.10
CA ASP A 34 4.22 39.80 -42.32
C ASP A 34 3.58 39.10 -43.53
N GLY A 35 2.31 38.68 -43.40
CA GLY A 35 1.59 37.91 -44.40
C GLY A 35 1.62 36.39 -44.16
N THR A 36 2.34 35.92 -43.14
CA THR A 36 2.39 34.50 -42.74
C THR A 36 1.53 34.22 -41.50
N VAL A 37 1.16 32.95 -41.31
CA VAL A 37 0.54 32.42 -40.09
C VAL A 37 1.34 31.26 -39.54
N SER A 38 1.75 31.36 -38.29
CA SER A 38 2.51 30.32 -37.58
C SER A 38 1.59 29.34 -36.85
N ASP A 39 1.72 28.04 -37.10
CA ASP A 39 1.23 26.98 -36.21
C ASP A 39 2.21 26.79 -35.05
N VAL A 40 1.84 27.27 -33.87
CA VAL A 40 2.65 27.22 -32.66
C VAL A 40 2.81 25.80 -32.11
N TYR A 41 1.92 24.87 -32.48
CA TYR A 41 1.98 23.48 -32.02
C TYR A 41 2.90 22.63 -32.89
N ASP A 42 2.79 22.79 -34.21
CA ASP A 42 3.58 22.02 -35.18
C ASP A 42 4.88 22.74 -35.58
N ASP A 43 5.11 23.95 -35.03
CA ASP A 43 6.20 24.87 -35.37
C ASP A 43 6.35 25.03 -36.89
N LEU A 44 5.22 25.28 -37.55
CA LEU A 44 5.10 25.49 -38.99
C LEU A 44 4.71 26.94 -39.25
N MET A 45 5.08 27.45 -40.41
CA MET A 45 4.67 28.77 -40.86
C MET A 45 4.07 28.67 -42.24
N PHE A 46 2.85 29.16 -42.41
CA PHE A 46 2.08 29.11 -43.64
C PHE A 46 2.02 30.49 -44.28
N GLN A 47 2.21 30.54 -45.59
CA GLN A 47 2.05 31.75 -46.40
C GLN A 47 0.93 31.52 -47.40
N LYS A 48 -0.03 32.46 -47.41
CA LYS A 48 -1.05 32.53 -48.45
C LYS A 48 -0.49 33.23 -49.68
N ILE A 49 -0.68 32.63 -50.84
CA ILE A 49 -0.27 33.18 -52.13
C ILE A 49 -1.53 33.65 -52.88
N PRO A 50 -1.63 34.93 -53.29
CA PRO A 50 -2.75 35.43 -54.08
C PRO A 50 -2.93 34.65 -55.38
N GLY A 51 -4.18 34.42 -55.77
CA GLY A 51 -4.52 33.73 -57.01
C GLY A 51 -3.90 34.44 -58.22
N LYS A 52 -3.09 33.69 -58.97
CA LYS A 52 -2.19 34.12 -60.06
C LYS A 52 -0.83 34.68 -59.58
N ALA A 53 -0.10 33.87 -58.82
CA ALA A 53 1.36 33.96 -58.80
C ALA A 53 1.90 33.84 -60.23
N GLU A 54 2.27 34.98 -60.83
CA GLU A 54 3.08 35.14 -62.04
C GLU A 54 2.95 34.06 -63.14
N GLY A 55 1.71 33.68 -63.52
CA GLY A 55 1.48 32.81 -64.68
C GLY A 55 1.64 31.30 -64.45
N ALA A 56 1.75 30.82 -63.21
CA ALA A 56 1.72 29.38 -62.91
C ALA A 56 0.34 28.76 -63.21
N THR A 57 0.32 27.70 -64.02
CA THR A 57 -0.89 26.96 -64.44
C THR A 57 -0.80 25.45 -64.15
N THR A 58 0.38 24.94 -63.85
CA THR A 58 0.67 23.53 -63.56
C THR A 58 1.17 23.34 -62.13
N TRP A 59 1.06 22.11 -61.62
CA TRP A 59 1.48 21.76 -60.26
C TRP A 59 2.99 21.96 -60.03
N GLU A 60 3.80 21.62 -61.02
CA GLU A 60 5.25 21.80 -60.99
C GLU A 60 5.62 23.28 -60.87
N GLU A 61 4.91 24.17 -61.56
CA GLU A 61 5.11 25.62 -61.46
C GLU A 61 4.73 26.15 -60.07
N TYR A 62 3.67 25.61 -59.45
CA TYR A 62 3.29 25.96 -58.08
C TYR A 62 4.28 25.44 -57.03
N ARG A 63 4.83 24.24 -57.24
CA ARG A 63 5.89 23.68 -56.37
C ARG A 63 7.16 24.52 -56.45
N GLN A 64 7.61 24.79 -57.68
CA GLN A 64 8.77 25.63 -57.92
C GLN A 64 8.57 27.01 -57.30
N TYR A 65 7.35 27.57 -57.39
CA TYR A 65 7.03 28.84 -56.75
C TYR A 65 7.18 28.79 -55.22
N CYS A 66 6.72 27.73 -54.55
CA CYS A 66 7.00 27.55 -53.11
C CYS A 66 8.49 27.42 -52.84
N GLU A 67 9.25 26.68 -53.64
CA GLU A 67 10.69 26.50 -53.44
C GLU A 67 11.49 27.79 -53.70
N ASP A 68 11.00 28.66 -54.59
CA ASP A 68 11.61 29.94 -54.95
C ASP A 68 11.18 31.11 -54.03
N LEU A 69 10.28 30.87 -53.06
CA LEU A 69 9.79 31.90 -52.15
C LEU A 69 10.91 32.33 -51.18
N GLU A 70 11.47 33.51 -51.38
CA GLU A 70 12.41 34.15 -50.46
C GLU A 70 11.71 35.19 -49.57
N LEU A 71 10.92 34.74 -48.61
CA LEU A 71 10.25 35.61 -47.62
C LEU A 71 11.02 35.64 -46.30
N GLY A 72 11.33 36.84 -45.82
CA GLY A 72 11.98 37.04 -44.53
C GLY A 72 13.41 36.48 -44.42
N GLY A 73 14.09 36.23 -45.54
CA GLY A 73 15.45 35.67 -45.58
C GLY A 73 15.53 34.15 -45.48
N HIS A 74 14.41 33.45 -45.72
CA HIS A 74 14.30 31.99 -45.71
C HIS A 74 13.97 31.46 -47.11
N ASN A 75 14.58 30.34 -47.51
CA ASN A 75 14.46 29.69 -48.83
C ASN A 75 14.00 28.22 -48.74
N ASP A 76 13.33 27.85 -47.66
CA ASP A 76 12.92 26.49 -47.30
C ASP A 76 11.40 26.26 -47.42
N TRP A 77 10.72 27.14 -48.17
CA TRP A 77 9.29 27.08 -48.41
C TRP A 77 8.95 25.90 -49.33
N ARG A 78 7.86 25.21 -49.02
CA ARG A 78 7.35 24.07 -49.80
C ARG A 78 5.83 24.03 -49.80
N ILE A 79 5.27 23.14 -50.60
CA ILE A 79 3.83 22.88 -50.53
C ILE A 79 3.50 22.13 -49.21
N PRO A 80 2.38 22.46 -48.53
CA PRO A 80 1.90 21.74 -47.36
C PRO A 80 1.66 20.25 -47.63
N ARG A 81 1.99 19.41 -46.64
CA ARG A 81 1.69 17.98 -46.64
C ARG A 81 0.20 17.76 -46.36
N ILE A 82 -0.30 16.59 -46.76
CA ILE A 82 -1.72 16.26 -46.62
C ILE A 82 -2.19 16.22 -45.15
N ASP A 83 -1.33 15.79 -44.23
CA ASP A 83 -1.59 15.79 -42.79
C ASP A 83 -1.60 17.21 -42.21
N GLU A 84 -0.72 18.10 -42.68
CA GLU A 84 -0.70 19.52 -42.34
C GLU A 84 -2.00 20.20 -42.81
N ILE A 85 -2.47 19.89 -44.02
CA ILE A 85 -3.75 20.39 -44.54
C ILE A 85 -4.92 19.79 -43.74
N GLN A 86 -4.89 18.49 -43.41
CA GLN A 86 -5.92 17.86 -42.57
C GLN A 86 -5.96 18.45 -41.16
N ASN A 87 -4.83 18.84 -40.60
CA ASN A 87 -4.75 19.53 -39.31
C ASN A 87 -5.38 20.93 -39.39
N ILE A 88 -5.11 21.66 -40.47
CA ILE A 88 -5.80 22.93 -40.76
C ILE A 88 -7.31 22.69 -40.88
N MET A 89 -7.77 21.69 -41.64
CA MET A 89 -9.20 21.35 -41.80
C MET A 89 -9.89 21.04 -40.46
N ARG A 90 -9.23 20.25 -39.61
CA ARG A 90 -9.74 19.89 -38.27
C ARG A 90 -9.88 21.11 -37.38
N PHE A 91 -8.92 22.03 -37.46
CA PHE A 91 -8.91 23.26 -36.67
C PHE A 91 -9.94 24.29 -37.16
N THR A 92 -10.01 24.54 -38.47
CA THR A 92 -10.96 25.53 -39.02
C THR A 92 -12.41 25.03 -38.87
N GLY A 93 -12.61 23.72 -38.81
CA GLY A 93 -13.90 23.06 -38.76
C GLY A 93 -14.52 22.97 -40.16
N PRO A 94 -15.21 21.86 -40.49
CA PRO A 94 -15.76 21.65 -41.83
C PRO A 94 -16.77 22.75 -42.18
N GLY A 95 -16.55 23.45 -43.31
CA GLY A 95 -17.48 24.44 -43.85
C GLY A 95 -17.47 25.81 -43.14
N LYS A 96 -16.45 26.11 -42.33
CA LYS A 96 -16.25 27.45 -41.75
C LYS A 96 -15.14 28.21 -42.47
N VAL A 97 -15.33 29.52 -42.62
CA VAL A 97 -14.32 30.44 -43.17
C VAL A 97 -13.33 30.81 -42.06
N HIS A 98 -12.06 30.43 -42.20
CA HIS A 98 -10.98 30.98 -41.38
C HIS A 98 -10.43 32.27 -42.00
N PRO A 99 -10.16 33.34 -41.23
CA PRO A 99 -9.70 34.62 -41.78
C PRO A 99 -8.46 34.53 -42.67
N PHE A 100 -7.53 33.62 -42.35
CA PHE A 100 -6.32 33.39 -43.14
C PHE A 100 -6.48 32.29 -44.21
N PHE A 101 -6.93 31.09 -43.82
CA PHE A 101 -7.01 29.91 -44.70
C PHE A 101 -8.24 29.89 -45.62
N GLY A 102 -9.20 30.80 -45.45
CA GLY A 102 -10.43 30.87 -46.26
C GLY A 102 -11.45 29.78 -45.93
N ASN A 103 -12.36 29.52 -46.88
CA ASN A 103 -13.36 28.45 -46.80
C ASN A 103 -12.69 27.09 -47.07
N VAL A 104 -12.53 26.28 -46.02
CA VAL A 104 -12.02 24.91 -46.17
C VAL A 104 -13.22 23.95 -46.03
N PHE A 105 -13.77 23.49 -47.16
CA PHE A 105 -14.93 22.59 -47.18
C PHE A 105 -14.53 21.11 -47.13
N ASP A 106 -15.31 20.32 -46.39
CA ASP A 106 -15.35 18.87 -46.46
C ASP A 106 -16.59 18.50 -47.30
N TYR A 107 -16.44 18.19 -48.58
CA TYR A 107 -17.55 17.72 -49.42
C TYR A 107 -17.42 16.22 -49.69
N GLY A 108 -18.04 15.42 -48.81
CA GLY A 108 -18.64 14.16 -49.20
C GLY A 108 -20.03 14.42 -49.81
N TYR A 109 -20.39 13.68 -50.86
CA TYR A 109 -21.69 13.62 -51.59
C TYR A 109 -21.92 14.62 -52.75
N TYR A 110 -21.91 14.08 -53.97
CA TYR A 110 -22.53 14.69 -55.16
C TYR A 110 -23.85 13.97 -55.51
N TYR A 111 -24.89 14.75 -55.79
CA TYR A 111 -26.15 14.30 -56.42
C TYR A 111 -26.22 14.89 -57.83
N TYR A 112 -26.32 14.04 -58.86
CA TYR A 112 -26.89 14.39 -60.17
C TYR A 112 -27.84 13.27 -60.60
N GLY A 113 -28.98 13.65 -61.18
CA GLY A 113 -30.11 12.76 -61.44
C GLY A 113 -29.82 11.61 -62.41
N SER A 114 -30.58 10.53 -62.20
CA SER A 114 -30.63 9.24 -62.91
C SER A 114 -29.63 8.17 -62.47
N SER A 115 -30.19 7.18 -61.78
CA SER A 115 -29.71 5.84 -61.40
C SER A 115 -28.44 5.29 -62.09
N THR A 116 -27.26 5.47 -61.49
CA THR A 116 -26.20 4.45 -61.25
C THR A 116 -25.03 5.08 -60.47
N LEU A 117 -24.63 4.48 -59.33
CA LEU A 117 -23.50 4.94 -58.50
C LEU A 117 -22.17 4.51 -59.13
N TYR A 118 -21.41 5.46 -59.68
CA TYR A 118 -19.99 5.29 -59.99
C TYR A 118 -19.15 6.11 -59.00
N ALA A 119 -18.25 5.45 -58.29
CA ALA A 119 -17.18 6.12 -57.54
C ALA A 119 -16.17 6.72 -58.55
N PRO A 120 -15.57 7.89 -58.26
CA PRO A 120 -14.64 8.53 -59.19
C PRO A 120 -13.42 7.64 -59.45
N ALA A 121 -13.04 7.52 -60.72
CA ALA A 121 -12.11 6.51 -61.20
C ALA A 121 -10.63 6.92 -61.15
N SER A 122 -10.25 8.07 -60.58
CA SER A 122 -8.82 8.42 -60.40
C SER A 122 -8.54 9.48 -59.32
N PRO A 123 -7.31 9.54 -58.75
CA PRO A 123 -6.89 10.54 -57.77
C PRO A 123 -6.76 11.96 -58.34
N TYR A 124 -6.77 12.14 -59.66
CA TYR A 124 -6.76 13.47 -60.28
C TYR A 124 -8.01 14.28 -59.92
N GLU A 125 -9.11 13.63 -59.51
CA GLU A 125 -10.31 14.30 -59.03
C GLU A 125 -10.25 14.69 -57.54
N SER A 126 -9.44 14.03 -56.72
CA SER A 126 -9.27 14.37 -55.30
C SER A 126 -8.33 15.58 -55.09
N MET A 127 -7.42 15.81 -56.04
CA MET A 127 -6.54 16.99 -56.09
C MET A 127 -7.29 18.28 -56.47
N TRP A 128 -8.57 18.21 -56.86
CA TRP A 128 -9.41 19.39 -57.04
C TRP A 128 -9.80 20.10 -55.74
N LEU A 129 -9.39 19.57 -54.57
CA LEU A 129 -9.61 20.22 -53.27
C LEU A 129 -8.82 21.53 -53.08
N LEU A 130 -7.77 21.80 -53.87
CA LEU A 130 -7.14 23.13 -53.95
C LEU A 130 -7.61 23.95 -55.17
N ARG A 131 -8.32 23.34 -56.13
CA ARG A 131 -8.78 24.00 -57.38
C ARG A 131 -10.28 24.38 -57.38
N HIS A 132 -11.05 24.05 -56.34
CA HIS A 132 -12.44 24.52 -56.16
C HIS A 132 -12.60 25.53 -55.02
N MET A 133 -11.61 26.40 -54.83
CA MET A 133 -11.87 27.73 -54.28
C MET A 133 -12.33 28.64 -55.44
N GLY A 134 -13.55 28.37 -55.94
CA GLY A 134 -14.29 29.19 -56.92
C GLY A 134 -14.31 28.69 -58.37
N TYR A 135 -15.31 27.89 -58.77
CA TYR A 135 -16.23 28.12 -59.92
C TYR A 135 -17.19 26.93 -60.17
N PHE A 136 -18.41 27.24 -60.65
CA PHE A 136 -19.34 26.34 -61.35
C PHE A 136 -19.42 26.86 -62.80
N GLU A 137 -19.18 26.03 -63.82
CA GLU A 137 -19.65 26.31 -65.19
C GLU A 137 -20.36 25.08 -65.74
N HIS A 138 -21.68 25.20 -65.98
CA HIS A 138 -22.26 24.70 -67.22
C HIS A 138 -23.51 25.51 -67.59
N ASP A 139 -23.46 26.12 -68.78
CA ASP A 139 -24.56 26.58 -69.64
C ASP A 139 -25.85 27.09 -68.97
N SER A 140 -25.83 28.33 -68.48
CA SER A 140 -26.91 29.30 -68.71
C SER A 140 -26.49 30.65 -68.14
N GLY A 141 -26.38 31.66 -69.00
CA GLY A 141 -25.78 32.94 -68.67
C GLY A 141 -26.38 33.64 -67.45
N TYR A 142 -25.61 33.69 -66.36
CA TYR A 142 -25.70 34.67 -65.27
C TYR A 142 -24.30 34.88 -64.70
N GLY A 143 -23.76 36.09 -64.87
CA GLY A 143 -22.51 36.53 -64.26
C GLY A 143 -22.65 36.80 -62.75
N CYS A 144 -21.51 37.04 -62.11
CA CYS A 144 -21.31 37.34 -60.69
C CYS A 144 -22.51 37.96 -59.97
N THR A 145 -23.00 37.31 -58.90
CA THR A 145 -24.01 37.87 -57.99
C THR A 145 -23.43 38.93 -57.03
N PRO A 146 -24.26 39.88 -56.53
CA PRO A 146 -23.83 41.24 -56.18
C PRO A 146 -23.29 41.42 -54.74
N LEU A 147 -22.37 40.57 -54.28
CA LEU A 147 -21.76 40.72 -52.94
C LEU A 147 -20.23 40.92 -52.94
N CYS A 148 -19.57 41.10 -54.09
CA CYS A 148 -18.14 41.39 -54.16
C CYS A 148 -17.85 42.44 -55.26
N PRO A 149 -17.33 43.64 -54.93
CA PRO A 149 -17.13 44.71 -55.91
C PRO A 149 -15.82 44.68 -56.71
N GLU A 150 -14.91 43.72 -56.47
CA GLU A 150 -13.58 43.71 -57.09
C GLU A 150 -13.25 42.33 -57.71
N GLU A 151 -12.56 42.32 -58.85
CA GLU A 151 -12.23 41.15 -59.70
C GLU A 151 -11.36 40.07 -59.01
N GLU A 152 -10.94 40.29 -57.77
CA GLU A 152 -10.04 39.39 -57.01
C GLU A 152 -10.75 38.19 -56.35
N CYS A 153 -12.10 38.15 -56.32
CA CYS A 153 -12.85 37.13 -55.57
C CYS A 153 -13.12 35.80 -56.31
N CYS A 154 -12.58 35.58 -57.52
CA CYS A 154 -12.89 34.38 -58.32
C CYS A 154 -11.71 33.44 -58.59
N TRP A 155 -10.62 33.47 -57.80
CA TRP A 155 -9.42 32.67 -58.06
C TRP A 155 -9.03 31.77 -56.88
N PRO A 156 -8.53 30.54 -57.11
CA PRO A 156 -8.17 29.62 -56.04
C PRO A 156 -6.95 30.11 -55.24
N LEU A 157 -7.04 30.04 -53.91
CA LEU A 157 -5.90 30.30 -53.01
C LEU A 157 -4.88 29.17 -53.08
N PHE A 158 -3.59 29.51 -53.05
CA PHE A 158 -2.51 28.56 -52.87
C PHE A 158 -1.76 28.81 -51.56
N LEU A 159 -1.28 27.75 -50.90
CA LEU A 159 -0.59 27.80 -49.61
C LEU A 159 0.82 27.21 -49.75
N CYS A 160 1.81 27.93 -49.27
CA CYS A 160 3.15 27.39 -49.01
C CYS A 160 3.36 27.28 -47.49
N VAL A 161 4.16 26.32 -47.05
CA VAL A 161 4.55 26.12 -45.65
C VAL A 161 6.07 26.01 -45.53
N ARG A 162 6.61 26.50 -44.43
CA ARG A 162 7.98 26.25 -43.99
C ARG A 162 8.00 25.92 -42.50
N GLY A 163 9.18 25.63 -41.97
CA GLY A 163 9.39 25.58 -40.53
C GLY A 163 9.38 26.92 -39.83
N GLY A 164 8.90 26.92 -38.59
CA GLY A 164 9.07 28.00 -37.62
C GLY A 164 10.51 28.12 -37.09
N PRO A 165 10.79 29.08 -36.21
CA PRO A 165 12.15 29.43 -35.78
C PRO A 165 12.91 28.33 -35.00
N ASN A 166 12.24 27.28 -34.50
CA ASN A 166 12.88 26.11 -33.90
C ASN A 166 12.81 24.85 -34.77
N TRP A 167 12.28 24.96 -35.99
CA TRP A 167 12.19 23.87 -36.93
C TRP A 167 13.55 23.60 -37.58
N SER A 168 13.99 22.35 -37.51
CA SER A 168 15.17 21.85 -38.21
C SER A 168 14.73 20.80 -39.21
N LEU A 169 15.05 21.03 -40.48
CA LEU A 169 14.97 20.06 -41.56
C LEU A 169 16.16 19.09 -41.54
N ASP A 170 16.86 18.91 -40.41
CA ASP A 170 17.96 17.96 -40.32
C ASP A 170 17.41 16.53 -40.14
N PRO A 171 17.31 15.71 -41.20
CA PRO A 171 16.83 14.33 -41.11
C PRO A 171 17.66 13.49 -40.13
N SER A 172 18.92 13.88 -39.86
CA SER A 172 19.82 13.16 -38.94
C SER A 172 19.38 13.23 -37.46
N SER A 173 18.49 14.16 -37.12
CA SER A 173 17.93 14.30 -35.75
C SER A 173 16.67 13.46 -35.51
N ARG A 174 15.95 13.09 -36.57
CA ARG A 174 14.64 12.40 -36.48
C ARG A 174 14.75 10.88 -36.54
N LEU A 175 15.53 10.36 -37.48
CA LEU A 175 15.82 8.93 -37.57
C LEU A 175 17.26 8.69 -37.14
N VAL A 176 17.42 8.07 -35.98
CA VAL A 176 18.75 7.82 -35.40
C VAL A 176 19.02 6.32 -35.42
N SER A 177 20.24 5.93 -35.79
CA SER A 177 20.69 4.53 -35.71
C SER A 177 20.43 3.98 -34.31
N HIS A 178 19.62 2.93 -34.19
CA HIS A 178 19.28 2.29 -32.92
C HIS A 178 20.15 1.05 -32.70
N SER A 179 20.35 0.24 -33.73
CA SER A 179 21.27 -0.91 -33.73
C SER A 179 21.84 -1.13 -35.13
N ALA A 180 22.61 -2.21 -35.33
CA ALA A 180 23.05 -2.61 -36.67
C ALA A 180 21.87 -2.81 -37.63
N ASN A 181 20.72 -3.30 -37.14
CA ASN A 181 19.59 -3.76 -37.93
C ASN A 181 18.36 -2.84 -37.86
N THR A 182 18.34 -1.84 -36.97
CA THR A 182 17.17 -0.98 -36.74
C THR A 182 17.51 0.51 -36.62
N VAL A 183 16.55 1.36 -36.99
CA VAL A 183 16.59 2.82 -36.80
C VAL A 183 15.42 3.26 -35.93
N ARG A 184 15.62 4.23 -35.05
CA ARG A 184 14.59 4.76 -34.17
C ARG A 184 14.07 6.09 -34.70
N ASP A 185 12.75 6.21 -34.78
CA ASP A 185 12.07 7.49 -34.91
C ASP A 185 12.00 8.17 -33.53
N THR A 186 12.70 9.30 -33.38
CA THR A 186 12.77 10.06 -32.13
C THR A 186 11.48 10.81 -31.81
N TYR A 187 10.61 11.02 -32.80
CA TYR A 187 9.37 11.77 -32.68
C TYR A 187 8.15 10.85 -32.48
N PHE A 188 7.96 9.88 -33.38
CA PHE A 188 6.81 8.97 -33.33
C PHE A 188 7.06 7.69 -32.52
N LYS A 189 8.25 7.56 -31.91
CA LYS A 189 8.58 6.47 -30.95
C LYS A 189 8.52 5.05 -31.56
N TYR A 190 8.61 4.95 -32.88
CA TYR A 190 8.70 3.69 -33.61
C TYR A 190 10.16 3.23 -33.77
N ILE A 191 10.34 1.92 -33.89
CA ILE A 191 11.59 1.30 -34.33
C ILE A 191 11.31 0.67 -35.69
N TRP A 192 12.11 1.05 -36.67
CA TRP A 192 11.99 0.61 -38.05
C TRP A 192 13.11 -0.36 -38.39
N GLN A 193 12.79 -1.36 -39.20
CA GLN A 193 13.80 -2.21 -39.81
C GLN A 193 14.69 -1.36 -40.73
N ARG A 194 16.01 -1.47 -40.57
CA ARG A 194 16.97 -0.65 -41.31
C ARG A 194 17.00 -0.97 -42.81
N SER A 195 16.89 -2.23 -43.19
CA SER A 195 16.83 -2.68 -44.58
C SER A 195 15.74 -3.72 -44.78
N ASP A 196 15.08 -3.70 -45.93
CA ASP A 196 14.35 -4.89 -46.37
C ASP A 196 15.32 -6.06 -46.60
N ASP A 197 14.78 -7.27 -46.72
CA ASP A 197 15.56 -8.46 -47.02
C ASP A 197 15.69 -8.75 -48.53
N GLY A 198 15.23 -7.83 -49.37
CA GLY A 198 15.26 -7.96 -50.82
C GLY A 198 14.29 -8.97 -51.43
N ILE A 199 13.44 -9.63 -50.62
CA ILE A 199 12.55 -10.72 -51.09
C ILE A 199 11.14 -10.17 -51.33
N GLU A 200 10.62 -10.42 -52.54
CA GLU A 200 9.24 -10.14 -52.91
C GLU A 200 8.29 -11.18 -52.31
N ARG A 201 7.12 -10.71 -51.85
CA ARG A 201 6.13 -11.50 -51.10
C ARG A 201 4.71 -11.11 -51.46
N THR A 202 3.75 -12.01 -51.26
CA THR A 202 2.32 -11.64 -51.18
C THR A 202 2.02 -10.90 -49.87
N LEU A 203 0.84 -10.28 -49.75
CA LEU A 203 0.44 -9.57 -48.53
C LEU A 203 0.42 -10.48 -47.30
N ASP A 204 -0.13 -11.69 -47.42
CA ASP A 204 -0.22 -12.63 -46.31
C ASP A 204 1.18 -13.11 -45.88
N GLU A 205 2.07 -13.34 -46.84
CA GLU A 205 3.48 -13.66 -46.58
C GLU A 205 4.24 -12.49 -45.98
N ALA A 206 3.94 -11.24 -46.36
CA ALA A 206 4.55 -10.04 -45.79
C ALA A 206 4.09 -9.80 -44.34
N LEU A 207 2.79 -9.95 -44.08
CA LEU A 207 2.22 -9.91 -42.73
C LEU A 207 2.82 -10.98 -41.84
N GLN A 208 2.95 -12.20 -42.39
CA GLN A 208 3.56 -13.31 -41.66
C GLN A 208 5.05 -13.09 -41.41
N TYR A 209 5.79 -12.62 -42.42
CA TYR A 209 7.20 -12.26 -42.28
C TYR A 209 7.41 -11.23 -41.17
N CYS A 210 6.64 -10.15 -41.13
CA CYS A 210 6.78 -9.19 -40.06
C CYS A 210 6.43 -9.78 -38.69
N ARG A 211 5.38 -10.61 -38.58
CA ARG A 211 5.05 -11.28 -37.30
C ARG A 211 6.14 -12.26 -36.82
N ASP A 212 6.86 -12.88 -37.74
CA ASP A 212 7.90 -13.86 -37.42
C ASP A 212 9.30 -13.21 -37.30
N LEU A 213 9.41 -11.92 -37.62
CA LEU A 213 10.68 -11.21 -37.62
C LEU A 213 11.17 -11.00 -36.19
N VAL A 214 12.38 -11.48 -35.89
CA VAL A 214 13.03 -11.24 -34.60
C VAL A 214 14.29 -10.39 -34.79
N LEU A 215 14.15 -9.08 -34.55
CA LEU A 215 15.26 -8.13 -34.59
C LEU A 215 15.49 -7.52 -33.21
N ASP A 216 16.76 -7.40 -32.82
CA ASP A 216 17.20 -6.91 -31.51
C ASP A 216 16.54 -7.63 -30.31
N GLY A 217 16.11 -8.89 -30.50
CA GLY A 217 15.46 -9.71 -29.48
C GLY A 217 13.94 -9.51 -29.32
N TYR A 218 13.29 -8.84 -30.27
CA TYR A 218 11.84 -8.56 -30.25
C TYR A 218 11.12 -9.20 -31.43
N ASP A 219 9.92 -9.73 -31.20
CA ASP A 219 9.09 -10.51 -32.11
C ASP A 219 7.74 -9.83 -32.44
N ASP A 220 7.51 -8.59 -31.99
CA ASP A 220 6.26 -7.84 -32.15
C ASP A 220 6.21 -6.94 -33.39
N TRP A 221 6.97 -7.31 -34.42
CA TRP A 221 7.08 -6.54 -35.66
C TRP A 221 5.80 -6.66 -36.51
N ARG A 222 5.43 -5.56 -37.19
CA ARG A 222 4.26 -5.54 -38.07
C ARG A 222 4.51 -4.71 -39.32
N LEU A 223 3.62 -4.85 -40.30
CA LEU A 223 3.57 -3.89 -41.39
C LEU A 223 3.19 -2.49 -40.86
N PRO A 224 3.87 -1.43 -41.31
CA PRO A 224 3.49 -0.06 -41.01
C PRO A 224 2.16 0.29 -41.71
N ASP A 225 1.41 1.19 -41.11
CA ASP A 225 0.24 1.78 -41.75
C ASP A 225 0.62 2.94 -42.68
N MET A 226 -0.36 3.48 -43.41
CA MET A 226 -0.16 4.58 -44.35
C MET A 226 0.37 5.87 -43.69
N HIS A 227 -0.04 6.17 -42.46
CA HIS A 227 0.41 7.36 -41.74
C HIS A 227 1.88 7.21 -41.32
N GLU A 228 2.24 6.03 -40.83
CA GLU A 228 3.61 5.65 -40.47
C GLU A 228 4.54 5.63 -41.71
N LEU A 229 4.05 5.21 -42.87
CA LEU A 229 4.82 5.20 -44.12
C LEU A 229 5.06 6.61 -44.67
N VAL A 230 4.02 7.44 -44.74
CA VAL A 230 4.16 8.82 -45.24
C VAL A 230 5.15 9.62 -44.40
N THR A 231 5.16 9.38 -43.09
CA THR A 231 6.06 10.08 -42.16
C THR A 231 7.54 9.68 -42.26
N ILE A 232 7.90 8.58 -42.94
CA ILE A 232 9.29 8.12 -43.11
C ILE A 232 9.83 8.34 -44.54
N VAL A 233 8.96 8.35 -45.56
CA VAL A 233 9.33 8.56 -46.97
C VAL A 233 9.99 9.92 -47.20
N ASP A 234 9.48 10.99 -46.58
CA ASP A 234 10.04 12.34 -46.73
C ASP A 234 11.44 12.51 -46.09
N TYR A 235 11.78 11.71 -45.09
CA TYR A 235 13.05 11.83 -44.34
C TYR A 235 14.18 10.97 -44.92
N THR A 236 13.83 9.86 -45.57
CA THR A 236 14.79 8.96 -46.21
C THR A 236 15.31 9.47 -47.56
N SER A 237 14.69 10.51 -48.13
CA SER A 237 15.13 11.17 -49.36
C SER A 237 16.35 12.09 -49.18
N HIS A 238 16.73 12.43 -47.94
CA HIS A 238 17.77 13.43 -47.64
C HIS A 238 19.02 12.90 -46.90
N ASP A 239 19.06 11.61 -46.53
CA ASP A 239 20.25 10.99 -45.89
C ASP A 239 20.53 9.61 -46.51
N PRO A 240 21.66 9.44 -47.24
CA PRO A 240 22.03 8.18 -47.88
C PRO A 240 22.51 7.08 -46.90
N ALA A 241 22.78 7.41 -45.63
CA ALA A 241 23.15 6.46 -44.57
C ALA A 241 21.93 5.97 -43.76
N LEU A 242 20.82 6.72 -43.83
CA LEU A 242 19.47 6.22 -43.56
C LEU A 242 18.96 5.46 -44.79
N PRO A 243 17.94 4.60 -44.66
CA PRO A 243 17.72 3.51 -45.61
C PRO A 243 17.50 3.92 -47.07
N ALA A 244 18.57 4.02 -47.84
CA ALA A 244 18.53 4.33 -49.27
C ALA A 244 18.02 3.12 -50.07
N ILE A 245 16.84 3.27 -50.68
CA ILE A 245 16.64 3.43 -52.14
C ILE A 245 15.15 3.77 -52.31
N LEU A 246 14.86 5.07 -52.43
CA LEU A 246 13.62 5.61 -53.04
C LEU A 246 14.01 6.31 -54.36
N GLU A 247 15.02 5.79 -55.06
CA GLU A 247 15.40 6.31 -56.37
C GLU A 247 14.46 5.76 -57.45
N GLY A 248 13.66 6.65 -58.01
CA GLY A 248 12.81 6.39 -59.16
C GLY A 248 11.48 7.12 -59.02
N GLY A 249 11.37 8.28 -59.66
CA GLY A 249 10.16 9.09 -59.62
C GLY A 249 8.88 8.31 -59.93
N ALA A 250 8.05 8.10 -58.91
CA ALA A 250 6.61 7.86 -58.98
C ALA A 250 6.04 7.93 -57.56
N HIS A 251 5.14 8.90 -57.34
CA HIS A 251 4.51 9.18 -56.06
C HIS A 251 3.41 8.17 -55.73
N CYS A 252 3.26 7.81 -54.46
CA CYS A 252 2.21 6.92 -53.98
C CYS A 252 0.96 7.71 -53.60
N TYR A 253 -0.17 7.40 -54.24
CA TYR A 253 -1.49 7.94 -53.89
C TYR A 253 -2.46 6.79 -53.66
N SER A 254 -3.11 6.75 -52.50
CA SER A 254 -4.27 5.89 -52.24
C SER A 254 -5.53 6.73 -52.10
N SER A 255 -6.58 6.40 -52.85
CA SER A 255 -7.86 7.10 -52.88
C SER A 255 -8.90 6.53 -51.90
N SER A 256 -8.54 6.07 -50.69
CA SER A 256 -9.53 5.63 -49.70
C SER A 256 -9.50 6.44 -48.41
N SER A 257 -10.64 7.01 -48.05
CA SER A 257 -10.89 7.83 -46.85
C SER A 257 -11.33 7.03 -45.63
N ALA A 258 -11.01 5.72 -45.55
CA ALA A 258 -11.47 4.85 -44.47
C ALA A 258 -10.28 4.30 -43.65
N PRO A 259 -10.12 4.66 -42.37
CA PRO A 259 -9.02 4.21 -41.51
C PRO A 259 -9.03 2.71 -41.14
N HIS A 260 -9.97 1.92 -41.68
CA HIS A 260 -10.23 0.54 -41.24
C HIS A 260 -10.41 -0.49 -42.38
N ASP A 261 -10.14 -0.14 -43.63
CA ASP A 261 -10.25 -1.11 -44.73
C ASP A 261 -8.95 -1.91 -44.91
N THR A 262 -8.83 -3.02 -44.20
CA THR A 262 -7.68 -3.96 -44.24
C THR A 262 -7.50 -4.68 -45.58
N LYS A 263 -8.32 -4.35 -46.60
CA LYS A 263 -8.29 -4.95 -47.94
C LYS A 263 -7.27 -4.30 -48.89
N TYR A 264 -6.66 -3.19 -48.50
CA TYR A 264 -5.65 -2.46 -49.29
C TYR A 264 -4.41 -2.17 -48.45
N ALA A 265 -3.65 -3.20 -48.08
CA ALA A 265 -2.28 -2.99 -47.64
C ALA A 265 -1.42 -2.73 -48.89
N TRP A 266 -1.04 -1.47 -49.10
CA TRP A 266 -0.30 -1.03 -50.26
C TRP A 266 1.15 -1.50 -50.16
N CYS A 267 1.64 -2.16 -51.21
CA CYS A 267 3.05 -2.43 -51.45
C CYS A 267 3.55 -1.41 -52.49
N MET A 268 4.74 -0.84 -52.31
CA MET A 268 5.29 0.16 -53.21
C MET A 268 6.41 -0.41 -54.10
N TYR A 269 6.17 -0.41 -55.41
CA TYR A 269 7.17 -0.65 -56.46
C TYR A 269 7.84 0.68 -56.86
N PHE A 270 9.17 0.70 -56.94
CA PHE A 270 9.95 1.81 -57.50
C PHE A 270 10.70 1.32 -58.74
N GLY A 271 10.13 1.58 -59.92
CA GLY A 271 10.76 1.28 -61.21
C GLY A 271 9.99 1.81 -62.42
N ASN A 272 10.67 2.62 -63.23
CA ASN A 272 10.36 3.04 -64.61
C ASN A 272 8.96 3.65 -64.92
N GLY A 273 8.58 4.69 -64.19
CA GLY A 273 7.89 5.84 -64.81
C GLY A 273 6.48 5.63 -65.39
N SER A 274 5.63 4.77 -64.81
CA SER A 274 4.18 4.78 -65.05
C SER A 274 3.39 4.16 -63.89
N PRO A 275 2.23 4.72 -63.45
CA PRO A 275 1.41 4.15 -62.39
C PRO A 275 0.51 3.00 -62.88
N HIS A 276 0.51 1.87 -62.17
CA HIS A 276 -0.42 0.75 -62.40
C HIS A 276 -1.16 0.34 -61.11
N GLN A 277 -2.45 -0.03 -61.22
CA GLN A 277 -3.18 -0.77 -60.18
C GLN A 277 -2.47 -2.10 -59.90
N CYS A 278 -2.30 -2.47 -58.63
CA CYS A 278 -1.59 -3.68 -58.22
C CYS A 278 -2.12 -4.94 -58.92
N ASP A 279 -1.24 -5.65 -59.63
CA ASP A 279 -1.52 -7.01 -60.12
C ASP A 279 -1.29 -8.02 -58.99
N LYS A 280 -2.17 -9.00 -58.87
CA LYS A 280 -2.37 -9.90 -57.71
C LYS A 280 -1.28 -10.97 -57.52
N THR A 281 -0.12 -10.89 -58.17
CA THR A 281 0.79 -12.06 -58.23
C THR A 281 2.23 -11.88 -57.78
N ALA A 282 2.69 -10.66 -57.46
CA ALA A 282 3.94 -10.44 -56.70
C ALA A 282 4.00 -9.02 -56.17
N HIS A 283 4.21 -8.83 -54.85
CA HIS A 283 4.44 -7.52 -54.28
C HIS A 283 5.89 -7.37 -53.77
N SER A 284 6.36 -6.12 -53.85
CA SER A 284 7.68 -5.60 -53.54
C SER A 284 8.21 -5.92 -52.12
N ARG A 285 9.50 -5.62 -51.92
CA ARG A 285 10.27 -5.72 -50.66
C ARG A 285 9.51 -5.17 -49.45
N VAL A 286 9.61 -5.86 -48.32
CA VAL A 286 8.82 -5.59 -47.09
C VAL A 286 9.69 -4.94 -46.02
N ARG A 287 9.20 -3.85 -45.42
CA ARG A 287 9.76 -3.27 -44.19
C ARG A 287 8.77 -3.39 -43.05
N CYS A 288 9.28 -3.80 -41.90
CA CYS A 288 8.48 -3.91 -40.69
C CYS A 288 8.78 -2.75 -39.74
N VAL A 289 7.77 -2.36 -38.97
CA VAL A 289 7.84 -1.37 -37.88
C VAL A 289 7.33 -2.00 -36.60
N ARG A 290 7.80 -1.49 -35.46
CA ARG A 290 7.23 -1.81 -34.16
C ARG A 290 7.24 -0.60 -33.24
N TRP A 291 6.48 -0.68 -32.16
CA TRP A 291 6.58 0.29 -31.07
C TRP A 291 7.92 0.11 -30.34
N ALA A 292 8.55 1.20 -29.90
CA ALA A 292 9.65 1.06 -28.95
C ALA A 292 9.15 0.38 -27.67
N PRO A 293 9.83 -0.66 -27.15
CA PRO A 293 9.30 -1.52 -26.11
C PRO A 293 8.99 -0.68 -24.86
N ARG A 294 7.74 -0.77 -24.38
CA ARG A 294 7.33 -0.08 -23.16
C ARG A 294 8.07 -0.70 -21.97
N PRO A 295 8.43 0.09 -20.95
CA PRO A 295 8.93 -0.49 -19.71
C PRO A 295 7.84 -1.41 -19.12
N ILE A 296 8.24 -2.59 -18.65
CA ILE A 296 7.40 -3.50 -17.87
C ILE A 296 8.12 -3.69 -16.54
N ALA A 297 7.62 -3.03 -15.50
CA ALA A 297 8.23 -3.03 -14.18
C ALA A 297 8.09 -4.41 -13.54
N ASP A 298 9.20 -4.95 -13.06
CA ASP A 298 9.21 -6.08 -12.14
C ASP A 298 10.44 -6.01 -11.23
N PHE A 299 10.38 -6.69 -10.09
CA PHE A 299 11.50 -6.69 -9.14
C PHE A 299 11.41 -7.84 -8.14
N SER A 300 12.56 -8.26 -7.61
CA SER A 300 12.63 -9.17 -6.46
C SER A 300 13.21 -8.48 -5.23
N ALA A 301 13.03 -9.08 -4.05
CA ALA A 301 13.60 -8.59 -2.81
C ALA A 301 14.08 -9.74 -1.93
N ASP A 302 15.21 -9.54 -1.24
CA ASP A 302 15.79 -10.50 -0.33
C ASP A 302 16.31 -9.82 0.96
N PRO A 303 15.83 -10.22 2.16
CA PRO A 303 14.76 -11.20 2.39
C PRO A 303 13.36 -10.61 2.13
N ALA A 304 12.39 -11.47 1.77
CA ALA A 304 10.99 -11.07 1.56
C ALA A 304 10.17 -10.94 2.87
N THR A 305 10.67 -11.50 3.98
CA THR A 305 10.08 -11.41 5.32
C THR A 305 11.17 -11.51 6.38
N GLY A 306 10.96 -10.91 7.54
CA GLY A 306 11.90 -10.95 8.66
C GLY A 306 11.51 -9.96 9.76
N TYR A 307 12.32 -9.87 10.79
CA TYR A 307 12.06 -9.02 11.95
C TYR A 307 12.69 -7.63 11.83
N TYR A 308 12.05 -6.60 12.41
CA TYR A 308 12.64 -5.26 12.42
C TYR A 308 13.80 -5.15 13.42
N PRO A 309 14.82 -4.31 13.18
CA PRO A 309 15.06 -3.60 11.92
C PRO A 309 15.44 -4.56 10.79
N LEU A 310 14.66 -4.56 9.69
CA LEU A 310 14.82 -5.48 8.58
C LEU A 310 15.46 -4.75 7.40
N ARG A 311 16.72 -5.11 7.08
CA ARG A 311 17.38 -4.65 5.87
C ARG A 311 17.02 -5.55 4.69
N VAL A 312 16.33 -4.99 3.70
CA VAL A 312 15.90 -5.66 2.46
C VAL A 312 16.73 -5.13 1.30
N ASN A 313 17.28 -6.03 0.48
CA ASN A 313 17.94 -5.67 -0.77
C ASN A 313 16.97 -5.92 -1.93
N PHE A 314 16.68 -4.88 -2.71
CA PHE A 314 15.83 -4.97 -3.88
C PHE A 314 16.65 -5.13 -5.14
N LYS A 315 16.13 -5.91 -6.07
CA LYS A 315 16.73 -6.15 -7.38
C LYS A 315 15.74 -5.80 -8.47
N ASP A 316 16.14 -4.90 -9.36
CA ASP A 316 15.37 -4.57 -10.55
C ASP A 316 15.34 -5.75 -11.52
N GLU A 317 14.14 -6.07 -12.00
CA GLU A 317 13.86 -7.11 -13.01
C GLU A 317 12.98 -6.53 -14.14
N THR A 318 12.94 -5.19 -14.25
CA THR A 318 12.22 -4.48 -15.31
C THR A 318 12.69 -4.94 -16.67
N SER A 319 11.74 -5.22 -17.56
CA SER A 319 12.00 -5.54 -18.97
C SER A 319 11.59 -4.38 -19.89
N GLY A 320 12.06 -4.40 -21.14
CA GLY A 320 11.86 -3.31 -22.08
C GLY A 320 12.91 -2.20 -21.97
N ASN A 321 12.65 -1.06 -22.62
CA ASN A 321 13.58 0.07 -22.60
C ASN A 321 13.12 1.08 -21.54
N THR A 322 13.95 1.29 -20.53
CA THR A 322 13.67 2.16 -19.37
C THR A 322 14.77 3.20 -19.25
N THR A 323 14.40 4.48 -19.06
CA THR A 323 15.35 5.58 -18.83
C THR A 323 15.43 6.02 -17.38
N SER A 324 14.43 5.69 -16.57
CA SER A 324 14.40 6.03 -15.14
C SER A 324 13.60 5.01 -14.33
N LEU A 325 14.08 4.75 -13.11
CA LEU A 325 13.40 3.93 -12.10
C LEU A 325 13.08 4.80 -10.89
N ASN A 326 11.90 4.59 -10.30
CA ASN A 326 11.51 5.22 -9.06
C ASN A 326 10.89 4.19 -8.13
N TRP A 327 11.51 4.02 -6.96
CA TRP A 327 11.08 3.13 -5.89
C TRP A 327 10.29 3.92 -4.84
N ASP A 328 9.18 3.36 -4.40
CA ASP A 328 8.44 3.75 -3.19
C ASP A 328 8.42 2.51 -2.28
N PHE A 329 9.08 2.61 -1.12
CA PHE A 329 9.20 1.47 -0.20
C PHE A 329 7.94 1.27 0.67
N GLY A 330 6.91 2.10 0.52
CA GLY A 330 5.64 2.00 1.24
C GLY A 330 5.64 2.58 2.65
N ASP A 331 6.75 3.20 3.09
CA ASP A 331 6.92 3.86 4.39
C ASP A 331 7.18 5.37 4.27
N GLY A 332 6.97 5.93 3.08
CA GLY A 332 7.23 7.33 2.75
C GLY A 332 8.66 7.61 2.26
N SER A 333 9.54 6.59 2.26
CA SER A 333 10.86 6.68 1.64
C SER A 333 10.89 6.07 0.24
N GLY A 334 11.89 6.45 -0.55
CA GLY A 334 12.04 6.00 -1.92
C GLY A 334 13.48 6.05 -2.41
N SER A 335 13.70 5.62 -3.65
CA SER A 335 15.02 5.60 -4.29
C SER A 335 14.91 5.65 -5.80
N THR A 336 15.96 6.09 -6.48
CA THR A 336 16.09 6.01 -7.94
C THR A 336 17.25 5.09 -8.38
N ALA A 337 17.93 4.44 -7.42
CA ALA A 337 18.98 3.47 -7.72
C ALA A 337 18.40 2.21 -8.37
N THR A 338 19.18 1.54 -9.24
CA THR A 338 18.73 0.30 -9.91
C THR A 338 18.47 -0.84 -8.92
N ASN A 339 19.39 -1.08 -7.98
CA ASN A 339 19.25 -2.14 -6.96
C ASN A 339 19.43 -1.54 -5.56
N PRO A 340 18.41 -0.87 -5.00
CA PRO A 340 18.54 -0.21 -3.72
C PRO A 340 18.47 -1.21 -2.56
N SER A 341 19.02 -0.82 -1.41
CA SER A 341 18.74 -1.49 -0.14
C SER A 341 17.97 -0.54 0.77
N HIS A 342 16.98 -1.05 1.49
CA HIS A 342 16.18 -0.28 2.43
C HIS A 342 16.12 -0.98 3.79
N THR A 343 15.96 -0.22 4.88
CA THR A 343 15.85 -0.79 6.24
C THR A 343 14.55 -0.36 6.89
N TYR A 344 13.61 -1.29 7.03
CA TYR A 344 12.35 -1.10 7.74
C TYR A 344 12.59 -1.14 9.24
N ARG A 345 12.19 -0.09 9.96
CA ARG A 345 12.41 0.06 11.41
C ARG A 345 11.17 -0.19 12.26
N GLU A 346 10.04 -0.49 11.62
CA GLU A 346 8.79 -0.81 12.27
C GLU A 346 8.21 -2.09 11.63
N PRO A 347 7.47 -2.90 12.39
CA PRO A 347 6.73 -4.03 11.85
C PRO A 347 5.51 -3.53 11.08
N GLY A 348 5.14 -4.26 10.03
CA GLY A 348 4.05 -3.86 9.16
C GLY A 348 4.04 -4.63 7.84
N VAL A 349 3.04 -4.33 7.02
CA VAL A 349 2.97 -4.81 5.64
C VAL A 349 3.20 -3.61 4.73
N TYR A 350 4.28 -3.64 3.97
CA TYR A 350 4.72 -2.52 3.14
C TYR A 350 4.41 -2.78 1.66
N PRO A 351 3.60 -1.92 1.00
CA PRO A 351 3.33 -2.02 -0.43
C PRO A 351 4.47 -1.36 -1.23
N VAL A 352 5.52 -2.13 -1.53
CA VAL A 352 6.67 -1.63 -2.30
C VAL A 352 6.29 -1.47 -3.75
N LYS A 353 6.56 -0.31 -4.33
CA LYS A 353 6.30 0.00 -5.74
C LYS A 353 7.59 0.30 -6.49
N LEU A 354 7.70 -0.26 -7.68
CA LEU A 354 8.70 0.14 -8.67
C LEU A 354 7.98 0.72 -9.87
N THR A 355 8.24 1.99 -10.17
CA THR A 355 7.78 2.67 -11.38
C THR A 355 8.94 2.79 -12.35
N ALA A 356 8.83 2.12 -13.49
CA ALA A 356 9.77 2.22 -14.60
C ALA A 356 9.21 3.17 -15.66
N ALA A 357 10.02 4.12 -16.13
CA ALA A 357 9.59 5.12 -17.10
C ALA A 357 10.55 5.28 -18.27
N ARG A 358 9.98 5.63 -19.43
CA ARG A 358 10.65 6.02 -20.66
C ARG A 358 9.88 7.16 -21.31
N GLY A 359 10.30 8.40 -21.05
CA GLY A 359 9.51 9.59 -21.42
C GLY A 359 8.10 9.50 -20.82
N GLU A 360 7.08 9.70 -21.64
CA GLU A 360 5.66 9.60 -21.24
C GLU A 360 5.16 8.17 -20.94
N PHE A 361 5.95 7.12 -21.23
CA PHE A 361 5.53 5.75 -20.93
C PHE A 361 5.98 5.34 -19.55
N THR A 362 5.02 4.91 -18.72
CA THR A 362 5.30 4.40 -17.37
C THR A 362 4.62 3.06 -17.16
N ASP A 363 5.28 2.14 -16.47
CA ASP A 363 4.65 0.96 -15.87
C ASP A 363 5.01 0.89 -14.39
N THR A 364 4.12 0.33 -13.56
CA THR A 364 4.31 0.26 -12.12
C THR A 364 3.95 -1.11 -11.57
N LYS A 365 4.91 -1.73 -10.87
CA LYS A 365 4.70 -2.98 -10.14
C LYS A 365 4.60 -2.71 -8.66
N THR A 366 3.63 -3.35 -7.99
CA THR A 366 3.51 -3.34 -6.52
C THR A 366 3.64 -4.76 -5.97
N LYS A 367 4.49 -4.96 -4.95
CA LYS A 367 4.60 -6.22 -4.18
C LYS A 367 4.55 -5.90 -2.68
N HIS A 368 3.88 -6.75 -1.90
CA HIS A 368 3.73 -6.55 -0.45
C HIS A 368 4.78 -7.37 0.30
N TYR A 369 5.49 -6.73 1.24
CA TYR A 369 6.49 -7.37 2.09
C TYR A 369 6.11 -7.19 3.56
N THR A 370 6.31 -8.25 4.35
CA THR A 370 5.91 -8.28 5.76
C THR A 370 7.14 -8.17 6.65
N VAL A 371 7.13 -7.19 7.53
CA VAL A 371 8.10 -7.01 8.60
C VAL A 371 7.44 -7.39 9.92
N LEU A 372 8.06 -8.33 10.62
CA LEU A 372 7.55 -8.96 11.83
C LEU A 372 8.10 -8.30 13.08
N ASN A 373 7.37 -8.44 14.18
CA ASN A 373 7.77 -8.06 15.52
C ASN A 373 8.16 -9.30 16.34
N HIS A 374 9.27 -9.26 17.06
CA HIS A 374 9.57 -10.26 18.09
C HIS A 374 8.59 -10.08 19.24
N ALA A 375 7.96 -11.17 19.66
CA ALA A 375 7.18 -11.12 20.89
C ALA A 375 8.12 -11.10 22.10
N PRO A 376 7.73 -10.46 23.22
CA PRO A 376 8.56 -10.38 24.41
C PRO A 376 8.77 -11.76 25.02
N SER A 377 9.80 -11.91 25.84
CA SER A 377 10.00 -13.05 26.74
C SER A 377 9.54 -12.69 28.15
N VAL A 378 9.04 -13.67 28.91
CA VAL A 378 8.69 -13.47 30.33
C VAL A 378 8.79 -14.76 31.13
N SER A 379 9.35 -14.66 32.34
CA SER A 379 9.41 -15.73 33.32
C SER A 379 9.18 -15.21 34.73
N ILE A 380 8.47 -15.96 35.57
CA ILE A 380 8.36 -15.63 37.00
C ILE A 380 9.60 -16.19 37.70
N THR A 381 10.32 -15.33 38.40
CA THR A 381 11.55 -15.69 39.15
C THR A 381 11.26 -15.93 40.63
N THR A 382 10.23 -15.27 41.18
CA THR A 382 9.73 -15.47 42.54
C THR A 382 8.20 -15.43 42.52
N PRO A 383 7.49 -16.30 43.24
CA PRO A 383 8.01 -17.44 43.98
C PRO A 383 8.41 -18.60 43.07
N VAL A 384 9.21 -19.54 43.61
CA VAL A 384 9.52 -20.80 42.91
C VAL A 384 8.27 -21.67 42.78
N ASN A 385 8.22 -22.53 41.77
CA ASN A 385 7.13 -23.49 41.60
C ASN A 385 7.07 -24.44 42.81
N GLN A 386 5.85 -24.73 43.28
CA GLN A 386 5.54 -25.51 44.49
C GLN A 386 5.92 -24.85 45.83
N ALA A 387 6.13 -23.54 45.88
CA ALA A 387 6.36 -22.83 47.14
C ALA A 387 5.17 -22.98 48.12
N PHE A 388 5.47 -23.04 49.42
CA PHE A 388 4.49 -23.11 50.50
C PHE A 388 4.44 -21.82 51.32
N PHE A 389 3.24 -21.40 51.68
CA PHE A 389 2.96 -20.27 52.56
C PHE A 389 1.93 -20.66 53.63
N LEU A 390 1.76 -19.82 54.64
CA LEU A 390 0.73 -19.95 55.68
C LEU A 390 -0.35 -18.89 55.45
N ALA A 391 -1.62 -19.25 55.63
CA ALA A 391 -2.73 -18.32 55.49
C ALA A 391 -2.82 -17.33 56.67
N PRO A 392 -3.35 -16.11 56.45
CA PRO A 392 -3.38 -15.43 55.16
C PRO A 392 -1.94 -15.10 54.70
N ALA A 393 -1.64 -15.32 53.42
CA ALA A 393 -0.31 -15.05 52.88
C ALA A 393 -0.26 -13.75 52.07
N ASP A 394 0.84 -13.00 52.22
CA ASP A 394 1.24 -11.94 51.30
C ASP A 394 2.36 -12.46 50.40
N ILE A 395 2.03 -12.79 49.14
CA ILE A 395 2.94 -13.45 48.20
C ILE A 395 3.55 -12.40 47.25
N SER A 396 4.87 -12.21 47.34
CA SER A 396 5.63 -11.40 46.39
C SER A 396 5.87 -12.17 45.09
N ILE A 397 5.50 -11.56 43.96
CA ILE A 397 5.69 -12.12 42.62
C ILE A 397 6.62 -11.20 41.84
N ILE A 398 7.72 -11.73 41.32
CA ILE A 398 8.71 -11.01 40.53
C ILE A 398 8.84 -11.73 39.19
N ALA A 399 8.80 -10.98 38.09
CA ALA A 399 9.03 -11.52 36.76
C ALA A 399 10.20 -10.82 36.06
N ASP A 400 10.98 -11.60 35.34
CA ASP A 400 11.95 -11.12 34.36
C ASP A 400 11.28 -11.13 32.98
N ALA A 401 11.30 -10.00 32.29
CA ALA A 401 10.71 -9.85 30.96
C ALA A 401 11.61 -8.96 30.11
N ASN A 402 11.92 -9.44 28.91
CA ASN A 402 12.81 -8.77 27.95
C ASN A 402 12.22 -8.85 26.55
N ASP A 403 12.44 -7.82 25.75
CA ASP A 403 12.13 -7.82 24.32
C ASP A 403 13.43 -7.73 23.50
N ALA A 404 13.49 -8.40 22.37
CA ALA A 404 14.69 -8.50 21.54
C ALA A 404 14.85 -7.34 20.55
N ASP A 405 13.73 -6.76 20.10
CA ASP A 405 13.73 -5.68 19.10
C ASP A 405 13.20 -4.35 19.62
N ASP A 406 12.45 -4.33 20.74
CA ASP A 406 12.07 -3.11 21.43
C ASP A 406 12.08 -3.18 22.97
N TYR A 407 10.94 -2.89 23.61
CA TYR A 407 10.80 -2.81 25.05
C TYR A 407 9.44 -3.36 25.49
N VAL A 408 9.45 -3.99 26.65
CA VAL A 408 8.23 -4.48 27.30
C VAL A 408 7.44 -3.28 27.84
N LYS A 409 6.26 -3.05 27.26
CA LYS A 409 5.32 -1.98 27.63
C LYS A 409 4.76 -2.16 29.04
N HIS A 410 4.42 -3.39 29.43
CA HIS A 410 4.01 -3.74 30.79
C HIS A 410 3.97 -5.26 31.01
N VAL A 411 3.96 -5.68 32.28
CA VAL A 411 3.70 -7.08 32.69
C VAL A 411 2.43 -7.15 33.54
N LYS A 412 1.52 -8.05 33.19
CA LYS A 412 0.30 -8.37 33.96
C LYS A 412 0.48 -9.67 34.72
N PHE A 413 0.22 -9.64 36.02
CA PHE A 413 0.31 -10.81 36.91
C PHE A 413 -1.08 -11.35 37.22
N TYR A 414 -1.25 -12.67 37.15
CA TYR A 414 -2.54 -13.34 37.33
C TYR A 414 -2.47 -14.47 38.35
N SER A 415 -3.60 -14.74 39.01
CA SER A 415 -3.91 -15.96 39.74
C SER A 415 -5.09 -16.65 39.06
N GLY A 416 -4.83 -17.75 38.35
CA GLY A 416 -5.81 -18.33 37.42
C GLY A 416 -6.21 -17.33 36.35
N THR A 417 -7.47 -16.88 36.36
CA THR A 417 -8.01 -15.84 35.45
C THR A 417 -8.06 -14.45 36.10
N THR A 418 -7.85 -14.34 37.41
CA THR A 418 -7.95 -13.10 38.16
C THR A 418 -6.66 -12.28 38.03
N LEU A 419 -6.78 -11.03 37.59
CA LEU A 419 -5.66 -10.08 37.53
C LEU A 419 -5.28 -9.64 38.96
N ILE A 420 -3.99 -9.80 39.30
CA ILE A 420 -3.42 -9.33 40.57
C ILE A 420 -2.95 -7.89 40.41
N LYS A 421 -2.13 -7.61 39.40
CA LYS A 421 -1.55 -6.28 39.14
C LYS A 421 -1.09 -6.16 37.68
N THR A 422 -1.14 -4.95 37.13
CA THR A 422 -0.36 -4.55 35.94
C THR A 422 0.81 -3.69 36.41
N ASP A 423 2.03 -4.01 35.98
CA ASP A 423 3.24 -3.26 36.31
C ASP A 423 3.91 -2.74 35.03
N TYR A 424 4.24 -1.46 35.03
CA TYR A 424 4.71 -0.74 33.83
C TYR A 424 6.22 -0.51 33.82
N GLU A 425 6.92 -0.77 34.93
CA GLU A 425 8.34 -0.48 35.08
C GLU A 425 9.11 -1.69 35.63
N ALA A 426 10.27 -1.96 35.03
CA ALA A 426 11.19 -2.98 35.51
C ALA A 426 11.91 -2.52 36.79
N PRO A 427 12.22 -3.41 37.75
CA PRO A 427 11.91 -4.84 37.75
C PRO A 427 10.43 -5.10 38.04
N TYR A 428 9.78 -5.91 37.19
CA TYR A 428 8.32 -6.12 37.24
C TYR A 428 7.93 -6.95 38.46
N ARG A 429 7.01 -6.42 39.27
CA ARG A 429 6.64 -6.96 40.57
C ARG A 429 5.16 -6.78 40.90
N ALA A 430 4.59 -7.79 41.55
CA ALA A 430 3.27 -7.76 42.14
C ALA A 430 3.29 -8.30 43.58
N LEU A 431 2.33 -7.85 44.38
CA LEU A 431 2.11 -8.36 45.73
C LEU A 431 0.68 -8.88 45.81
N TYR A 432 0.52 -10.20 45.93
CA TYR A 432 -0.78 -10.84 46.09
C TYR A 432 -1.09 -10.96 47.57
N ARG A 433 -1.98 -10.10 48.06
CA ARG A 433 -2.23 -9.92 49.50
C ARG A 433 -3.35 -10.79 50.04
N ASN A 434 -3.27 -11.08 51.34
CA ASN A 434 -4.30 -11.74 52.13
C ASN A 434 -4.82 -13.03 51.47
N VAL A 435 -3.92 -13.82 50.90
CA VAL A 435 -4.27 -15.03 50.14
C VAL A 435 -4.73 -16.10 51.14
N PRO A 436 -6.00 -16.57 51.05
CA PRO A 436 -6.51 -17.64 51.91
C PRO A 436 -5.78 -18.97 51.71
N SER A 437 -6.08 -19.94 52.56
CA SER A 437 -5.61 -21.30 52.36
C SER A 437 -6.14 -21.88 51.04
N GLY A 438 -5.27 -22.57 50.29
CA GLY A 438 -5.62 -23.08 48.97
C GLY A 438 -4.44 -23.28 48.03
N LYS A 439 -4.75 -23.64 46.78
CA LYS A 439 -3.80 -23.85 45.70
C LYS A 439 -4.00 -22.79 44.63
N TYR A 440 -2.93 -22.07 44.30
CA TYR A 440 -2.98 -20.95 43.37
C TYR A 440 -2.02 -21.17 42.20
N ILE A 441 -2.47 -20.86 40.99
CA ILE A 441 -1.66 -20.93 39.77
C ILE A 441 -1.36 -19.50 39.34
N LEU A 442 -0.08 -19.12 39.34
CA LEU A 442 0.34 -17.79 38.97
C LEU A 442 0.94 -17.78 37.56
N THR A 443 0.64 -16.74 36.81
CA THR A 443 1.23 -16.45 35.49
C THR A 443 1.54 -14.96 35.36
N ALA A 444 2.53 -14.65 34.54
CA ALA A 444 2.86 -13.29 34.12
C ALA A 444 2.69 -13.19 32.59
N VAL A 445 2.12 -12.10 32.12
CA VAL A 445 1.93 -11.81 30.69
C VAL A 445 2.67 -10.52 30.37
N ALA A 446 3.75 -10.62 29.60
CA ALA A 446 4.45 -9.46 29.06
C ALA A 446 3.80 -9.03 27.75
N THR A 447 3.69 -7.72 27.57
CA THR A 447 3.20 -7.07 26.36
C THR A 447 4.24 -6.05 25.90
N ASP A 448 4.58 -6.05 24.61
CA ASP A 448 5.49 -5.07 24.01
C ASP A 448 4.77 -3.80 23.52
N LYS A 449 5.47 -2.93 22.78
CA LYS A 449 4.90 -1.68 22.26
C LYS A 449 3.88 -1.91 21.13
N TYR A 450 4.05 -2.98 20.34
CA TYR A 450 3.14 -3.36 19.24
C TYR A 450 2.00 -4.30 19.68
N ASN A 451 1.89 -4.54 20.99
CA ASN A 451 0.91 -5.39 21.64
C ASN A 451 1.05 -6.89 21.36
N ALA A 452 2.21 -7.37 20.91
CA ALA A 452 2.47 -8.80 20.97
C ALA A 452 2.65 -9.21 22.44
N LYS A 453 2.30 -10.47 22.72
CA LYS A 453 2.15 -10.96 24.09
C LYS A 453 2.77 -12.33 24.24
N THR A 454 3.44 -12.52 25.36
CA THR A 454 3.93 -13.82 25.80
C THR A 454 3.48 -14.06 27.23
N THR A 455 3.09 -15.30 27.52
CA THR A 455 2.69 -15.74 28.86
C THR A 455 3.79 -16.63 29.43
N SER A 456 4.17 -16.39 30.69
CA SER A 456 5.14 -17.20 31.41
C SER A 456 4.67 -18.65 31.54
N ALA A 457 5.60 -19.54 31.90
CA ALA A 457 5.22 -20.82 32.47
C ALA A 457 4.30 -20.63 33.68
N ARG A 458 3.40 -21.59 33.89
CA ARG A 458 2.53 -21.63 35.07
C ARG A 458 3.34 -22.06 36.28
N ILE A 459 3.32 -21.26 37.34
CA ILE A 459 3.83 -21.68 38.65
C ILE A 459 2.65 -21.98 39.57
N THR A 460 2.78 -23.00 40.40
CA THR A 460 1.77 -23.33 41.41
C THR A 460 2.33 -23.05 42.79
N VAL A 461 1.56 -22.40 43.66
CA VAL A 461 1.89 -22.19 45.07
C VAL A 461 0.79 -22.75 45.95
N HIS A 462 1.15 -23.17 47.16
CA HIS A 462 0.24 -23.75 48.14
C HIS A 462 0.24 -22.90 49.41
N VAL A 463 -0.93 -22.42 49.79
CA VAL A 463 -1.15 -21.71 51.05
C VAL A 463 -1.81 -22.69 52.01
N ARG A 464 -1.14 -23.02 53.11
CA ARG A 464 -1.65 -23.97 54.11
C ARG A 464 -2.51 -23.23 55.13
N ALA A 465 -3.58 -23.89 55.55
CA ALA A 465 -4.45 -23.41 56.61
C ALA A 465 -3.71 -23.29 57.94
N THR A 466 -4.06 -22.27 58.72
CA THR A 466 -3.54 -22.01 60.07
C THR A 466 -4.68 -21.76 61.04
N CYS A 467 -4.46 -22.10 62.31
CA CYS A 467 -5.34 -21.74 63.40
C CYS A 467 -4.61 -20.83 64.40
N ASP A 468 -5.34 -20.30 65.39
CA ASP A 468 -4.79 -19.62 66.56
C ASP A 468 -5.68 -20.01 67.74
N LEU A 469 -5.30 -21.10 68.39
CA LEU A 469 -6.02 -21.65 69.52
C LEU A 469 -5.58 -20.94 70.80
N SER A 470 -6.54 -20.56 71.63
CA SER A 470 -6.25 -19.99 72.95
C SER A 470 -7.02 -20.73 74.04
N LEU A 471 -6.40 -20.83 75.21
CA LEU A 471 -6.97 -21.53 76.36
C LEU A 471 -7.16 -20.58 77.55
N LEU A 472 -8.42 -20.37 77.91
CA LEU A 472 -8.80 -19.76 79.18
C LEU A 472 -9.20 -20.85 80.17
N MET A 473 -8.86 -20.65 81.44
CA MET A 473 -9.24 -21.58 82.51
C MET A 473 -9.54 -20.79 83.78
N THR A 474 -10.62 -21.15 84.44
CA THR A 474 -11.01 -20.66 85.77
C THR A 474 -11.23 -21.84 86.70
N GLY A 475 -11.10 -21.62 88.01
CA GLY A 475 -11.35 -22.64 89.03
C GLY A 475 -12.22 -22.06 90.15
N TYR A 476 -13.34 -22.71 90.43
CA TYR A 476 -14.29 -22.28 91.46
C TYR A 476 -14.70 -23.45 92.37
N PRO A 477 -14.80 -23.23 93.70
CA PRO A 477 -14.35 -22.04 94.42
C PRO A 477 -12.81 -21.88 94.40
N SER A 478 -12.31 -20.65 94.54
CA SER A 478 -10.86 -20.36 94.55
C SER A 478 -10.18 -20.73 95.88
N ARG A 479 -10.97 -20.97 96.93
CA ARG A 479 -10.59 -21.50 98.23
C ARG A 479 -11.60 -22.56 98.67
N VAL A 480 -11.11 -23.75 99.05
CA VAL A 480 -11.93 -24.92 99.41
C VAL A 480 -11.33 -25.68 100.60
N HIS A 481 -12.13 -26.44 101.36
CA HIS A 481 -11.63 -27.36 102.39
C HIS A 481 -11.26 -28.72 101.79
N LEU A 482 -10.46 -29.51 102.51
CA LEU A 482 -10.25 -30.91 102.17
C LEU A 482 -11.60 -31.64 102.15
N GLY A 483 -11.93 -32.25 101.03
CA GLY A 483 -13.21 -32.92 100.87
C GLY A 483 -14.20 -32.20 99.95
N ASP A 484 -14.03 -30.90 99.72
CA ASP A 484 -14.88 -30.12 98.81
C ASP A 484 -14.59 -30.45 97.34
N VAL A 485 -15.40 -29.95 96.42
CA VAL A 485 -15.15 -30.08 94.98
C VAL A 485 -14.64 -28.77 94.40
N ILE A 486 -13.72 -28.87 93.43
CA ILE A 486 -13.27 -27.77 92.61
C ILE A 486 -13.75 -28.04 91.19
N THR A 487 -14.45 -27.08 90.60
CA THR A 487 -14.82 -27.10 89.19
C THR A 487 -13.87 -26.21 88.41
N TYR A 488 -13.13 -26.79 87.47
CA TYR A 488 -12.35 -26.06 86.48
C TYR A 488 -13.19 -25.90 85.21
N SER A 489 -13.44 -24.66 84.80
CA SER A 489 -14.08 -24.33 83.52
C SER A 489 -13.00 -23.87 82.56
N MET A 490 -12.78 -24.65 81.50
CA MET A 490 -11.82 -24.40 80.44
C MET A 490 -12.55 -23.98 79.18
N THR A 491 -12.11 -22.89 78.54
CA THR A 491 -12.66 -22.39 77.29
C THR A 491 -11.55 -22.38 76.25
N VAL A 492 -11.76 -23.09 75.15
CA VAL A 492 -10.88 -23.09 73.97
C VAL A 492 -11.54 -22.21 72.92
N HIS A 493 -10.79 -21.26 72.35
CA HIS A 493 -11.22 -20.40 71.25
C HIS A 493 -10.26 -20.54 70.06
N ASN A 494 -10.78 -20.54 68.84
CA ASN A 494 -9.97 -20.45 67.62
C ASN A 494 -10.09 -19.05 67.01
N ALA A 495 -9.12 -18.18 67.28
CA ALA A 495 -9.01 -16.84 66.68
C ALA A 495 -8.30 -16.85 65.32
N GLY A 496 -7.86 -18.02 64.85
CA GLY A 496 -7.08 -18.16 63.62
C GLY A 496 -7.96 -18.05 62.38
N PRO A 497 -7.38 -17.72 61.22
CA PRO A 497 -8.12 -17.42 59.99
C PRO A 497 -8.84 -18.63 59.38
N ASP A 498 -8.44 -19.87 59.74
CA ASP A 498 -9.04 -21.10 59.25
C ASP A 498 -9.54 -21.99 60.40
N ASP A 499 -10.36 -22.98 60.05
CA ASP A 499 -10.85 -24.01 60.98
C ASP A 499 -9.69 -24.84 61.57
N ALA A 500 -9.75 -25.08 62.87
CA ALA A 500 -8.84 -25.96 63.58
C ALA A 500 -9.42 -27.37 63.62
N THR A 501 -8.71 -28.36 63.09
CA THR A 501 -9.17 -29.75 63.00
C THR A 501 -8.42 -30.65 63.98
N ASN A 502 -9.10 -31.70 64.46
CA ASN A 502 -8.59 -32.60 65.50
C ASN A 502 -8.08 -31.84 66.74
N VAL A 503 -8.87 -30.87 67.22
CA VAL A 503 -8.55 -30.10 68.42
C VAL A 503 -8.51 -31.07 69.61
N THR A 504 -7.40 -31.03 70.34
CA THR A 504 -7.19 -31.86 71.52
C THR A 504 -6.79 -31.02 72.72
N LEU A 505 -7.50 -31.22 73.84
CA LEU A 505 -7.14 -30.65 75.13
C LEU A 505 -6.55 -31.74 76.02
N THR A 506 -5.41 -31.43 76.64
CA THR A 506 -4.70 -32.34 77.54
C THR A 506 -4.47 -31.69 78.89
N ASP A 507 -4.87 -32.38 79.95
CA ASP A 507 -4.67 -31.95 81.33
C ASP A 507 -4.10 -33.12 82.14
N THR A 508 -2.97 -32.91 82.81
CA THR A 508 -2.40 -33.93 83.70
C THR A 508 -2.54 -33.46 85.14
N LEU A 509 -3.48 -34.08 85.86
CA LEU A 509 -3.82 -33.70 87.22
C LEU A 509 -2.60 -33.84 88.15
N PRO A 510 -2.30 -32.85 89.02
CA PRO A 510 -1.31 -32.98 90.09
C PRO A 510 -1.72 -34.04 91.14
N SER A 511 -0.78 -34.53 91.96
CA SER A 511 -1.04 -35.60 92.94
C SER A 511 -2.00 -35.18 94.06
N GLY A 512 -2.16 -33.87 94.26
CA GLY A 512 -3.11 -33.29 95.21
C GLY A 512 -4.55 -33.17 94.70
N LEU A 513 -4.87 -33.64 93.48
CA LEU A 513 -6.21 -33.62 92.92
C LEU A 513 -6.67 -35.03 92.51
N ARG A 514 -7.87 -35.41 92.96
CA ARG A 514 -8.57 -36.63 92.56
C ARG A 514 -9.68 -36.31 91.57
N PHE A 515 -9.65 -36.94 90.41
CA PHE A 515 -10.69 -36.84 89.39
C PHE A 515 -12.08 -37.26 89.91
N ILE A 516 -13.12 -36.50 89.56
CA ILE A 516 -14.54 -36.87 89.73
C ILE A 516 -15.19 -37.07 88.36
N SER A 517 -15.27 -36.03 87.55
CA SER A 517 -15.90 -36.06 86.23
C SER A 517 -15.29 -35.05 85.27
N VAL A 518 -15.49 -35.27 83.98
CA VAL A 518 -15.19 -34.29 82.92
C VAL A 518 -16.32 -34.30 81.91
N ILE A 519 -16.79 -33.12 81.52
CA ILE A 519 -17.89 -32.94 80.58
C ILE A 519 -17.46 -31.89 79.55
N PRO A 520 -17.17 -32.27 78.30
CA PRO A 520 -16.93 -31.30 77.24
C PRO A 520 -18.25 -30.83 76.61
N SER A 521 -18.28 -29.61 76.07
CA SER A 521 -19.42 -29.10 75.29
C SER A 521 -19.54 -29.76 73.91
N GLN A 522 -18.44 -30.31 73.40
CA GLN A 522 -18.38 -31.07 72.16
C GLN A 522 -17.29 -32.14 72.22
N GLY A 523 -17.44 -33.20 71.42
CA GLY A 523 -16.47 -34.29 71.39
C GLY A 523 -16.51 -35.18 72.64
N THR A 524 -15.39 -35.81 72.97
CA THR A 524 -15.31 -36.78 74.08
C THR A 524 -14.02 -36.62 74.88
N CYS A 525 -14.08 -36.91 76.18
CA CYS A 525 -12.91 -36.92 77.05
C CYS A 525 -12.69 -38.30 77.65
N THR A 526 -11.44 -38.73 77.68
CA THR A 526 -11.01 -39.97 78.33
C THR A 526 -9.98 -39.66 79.40
N LYS A 527 -9.91 -40.52 80.41
CA LYS A 527 -8.91 -40.44 81.46
C LYS A 527 -8.07 -41.71 81.44
N SER A 528 -6.76 -41.54 81.37
CA SER A 528 -5.78 -42.61 81.54
C SER A 528 -4.79 -42.22 82.65
N GLY A 529 -4.77 -42.98 83.75
CA GLY A 529 -3.98 -42.63 84.94
C GLY A 529 -4.39 -41.28 85.53
N ARG A 530 -3.51 -40.27 85.43
CA ARG A 530 -3.76 -38.88 85.88
C ARG A 530 -4.00 -37.91 84.73
N THR A 531 -3.89 -38.37 83.49
CA THR A 531 -4.03 -37.53 82.30
C THR A 531 -5.43 -37.65 81.74
N ILE A 532 -6.05 -36.49 81.54
CA ILE A 532 -7.31 -36.28 80.86
C ILE A 532 -6.97 -35.84 79.44
N SER A 533 -7.56 -36.51 78.46
CA SER A 533 -7.39 -36.20 77.04
C SER A 533 -8.77 -36.06 76.42
N CYS A 534 -9.08 -34.85 75.98
CA CYS A 534 -10.32 -34.51 75.31
C CYS A 534 -10.07 -34.36 73.82
N SER A 535 -10.73 -35.19 73.02
CA SER A 535 -10.83 -35.04 71.57
C SER A 535 -12.05 -34.18 71.28
N LEU A 536 -11.83 -32.88 71.05
CA LEU A 536 -12.86 -31.86 70.87
C LEU A 536 -13.35 -31.76 69.41
N GLY A 537 -12.78 -32.55 68.49
CA GLY A 537 -13.17 -32.54 67.08
C GLY A 537 -12.69 -31.27 66.36
N ASP A 538 -13.46 -30.82 65.38
CA ASP A 538 -13.14 -29.61 64.61
C ASP A 538 -13.75 -28.39 65.28
N LEU A 539 -13.00 -27.28 65.30
CA LEU A 539 -13.42 -25.99 65.84
C LEU A 539 -13.33 -24.97 64.71
N PRO A 540 -14.48 -24.48 64.20
CA PRO A 540 -14.50 -23.49 63.13
C PRO A 540 -13.71 -22.22 63.46
N HIS A 541 -13.37 -21.42 62.44
CA HIS A 541 -12.92 -20.04 62.64
C HIS A 541 -13.90 -19.28 63.56
N ASP A 542 -13.35 -18.55 64.54
CA ASP A 542 -14.06 -17.86 65.63
C ASP A 542 -14.90 -18.80 66.53
N GLY A 543 -14.68 -20.12 66.44
CA GLY A 543 -15.36 -21.13 67.23
C GLY A 543 -14.92 -21.14 68.69
N VAL A 544 -15.85 -21.49 69.58
CA VAL A 544 -15.61 -21.68 71.02
C VAL A 544 -16.10 -23.07 71.46
N THR A 545 -15.32 -23.76 72.29
CA THR A 545 -15.77 -24.95 73.03
C THR A 545 -15.32 -24.89 74.49
N THR A 546 -16.07 -25.53 75.38
CA THR A 546 -15.76 -25.58 76.81
C THR A 546 -15.57 -27.00 77.32
N VAL A 547 -14.75 -27.15 78.36
CA VAL A 547 -14.59 -28.38 79.13
C VAL A 547 -14.75 -28.07 80.60
N GLU A 548 -15.71 -28.74 81.25
CA GLU A 548 -15.92 -28.67 82.69
C GLU A 548 -15.30 -29.88 83.37
N LEU A 549 -14.30 -29.65 84.23
CA LEU A 549 -13.57 -30.67 84.97
C LEU A 549 -13.84 -30.52 86.46
N VAL A 550 -14.44 -31.55 87.07
CA VAL A 550 -14.69 -31.59 88.52
C VAL A 550 -13.67 -32.50 89.19
N VAL A 551 -13.00 -31.97 90.21
CA VAL A 551 -12.00 -32.70 91.00
C VAL A 551 -12.21 -32.48 92.50
N LYS A 552 -11.61 -33.35 93.31
CA LYS A 552 -11.58 -33.27 94.78
C LYS A 552 -10.13 -33.11 95.24
N PRO A 553 -9.78 -32.11 96.06
CA PRO A 553 -8.44 -32.02 96.60
C PRO A 553 -8.18 -33.12 97.63
N THR A 554 -6.96 -33.67 97.61
CA THR A 554 -6.51 -34.76 98.50
C THR A 554 -5.41 -34.34 99.47
N ALA A 555 -4.89 -33.12 99.35
CA ALA A 555 -3.90 -32.53 100.24
C ALA A 555 -4.17 -31.03 100.43
N ALA A 556 -3.96 -30.53 101.65
CA ALA A 556 -4.02 -29.10 101.95
C ALA A 556 -2.83 -28.37 101.32
N GLY A 557 -2.98 -27.06 101.08
CA GLY A 557 -1.98 -26.21 100.43
C GLY A 557 -2.42 -25.72 99.04
N LYS A 558 -1.48 -25.20 98.26
CA LYS A 558 -1.74 -24.64 96.93
C LYS A 558 -1.66 -25.74 95.87
N VAL A 559 -2.79 -26.12 95.28
CA VAL A 559 -2.84 -27.05 94.14
C VAL A 559 -2.94 -26.27 92.83
N SER A 560 -2.18 -26.67 91.81
CA SER A 560 -2.18 -26.00 90.50
C SER A 560 -2.59 -26.99 89.41
N ASN A 561 -3.70 -26.69 88.74
CA ASN A 561 -4.15 -27.44 87.58
C ASN A 561 -3.66 -26.78 86.29
N ARG A 562 -3.33 -27.58 85.27
CA ARG A 562 -2.73 -27.08 84.03
C ARG A 562 -3.20 -27.89 82.83
N ALA A 563 -3.81 -27.20 81.89
CA ALA A 563 -4.25 -27.76 80.61
C ALA A 563 -3.49 -27.11 79.44
N ASN A 564 -3.42 -27.83 78.33
CA ASN A 564 -2.83 -27.40 77.06
C ASN A 564 -3.78 -27.80 75.93
N VAL A 565 -3.85 -27.00 74.87
CA VAL A 565 -4.62 -27.30 73.67
C VAL A 565 -3.72 -27.31 72.43
N LYS A 566 -4.10 -28.10 71.42
CA LYS A 566 -3.44 -28.16 70.11
C LYS A 566 -4.42 -28.62 69.01
N ALA A 567 -4.08 -28.37 67.75
CA ALA A 567 -4.80 -28.86 66.57
C ALA A 567 -3.83 -29.40 65.51
N THR A 568 -4.38 -29.78 64.35
CA THR A 568 -3.62 -30.24 63.18
C THR A 568 -2.96 -29.08 62.41
N GLN A 569 -3.69 -27.98 62.26
CA GLN A 569 -3.23 -26.75 61.61
C GLN A 569 -2.09 -26.13 62.41
N ALA A 570 -1.18 -25.43 61.72
CA ALA A 570 -0.13 -24.69 62.40
C ALA A 570 -0.73 -23.52 63.17
N ASP A 571 -0.29 -23.36 64.41
CA ASP A 571 -0.64 -22.24 65.28
C ASP A 571 0.59 -21.32 65.42
N PRO A 572 0.55 -20.12 64.82
CA PRO A 572 1.66 -19.17 64.90
C PRO A 572 1.90 -18.63 66.32
N ASP A 573 0.88 -18.59 67.19
CA ASP A 573 0.99 -18.13 68.57
C ASP A 573 0.82 -19.29 69.56
N MET A 574 1.92 -19.96 69.86
CA MET A 574 1.91 -21.03 70.86
C MET A 574 1.81 -20.54 72.32
N THR A 575 1.80 -19.22 72.58
CA THR A 575 1.93 -18.67 73.95
C THR A 575 0.61 -18.68 74.73
N ASN A 576 -0.52 -18.64 74.03
CA ASN A 576 -1.89 -18.63 74.56
C ASN A 576 -2.50 -20.05 74.68
N ASN A 577 -1.81 -21.07 74.18
CA ASN A 577 -2.26 -22.46 74.08
C ASN A 577 -2.24 -23.25 75.40
N ARG A 578 -1.90 -22.60 76.51
CA ARG A 578 -1.69 -23.24 77.81
C ARG A 578 -2.11 -22.34 78.96
N LYS A 579 -2.84 -22.91 79.92
CA LYS A 579 -3.26 -22.20 81.13
C LYS A 579 -3.01 -23.00 82.40
N THR A 580 -2.60 -22.31 83.45
CA THR A 580 -2.46 -22.86 84.80
C THR A 580 -3.31 -22.03 85.77
N VAL A 581 -4.09 -22.69 86.62
CA VAL A 581 -4.88 -22.06 87.69
C VAL A 581 -4.50 -22.71 89.01
N ALA A 582 -4.27 -21.88 90.03
CA ALA A 582 -3.98 -22.36 91.37
C ALA A 582 -5.18 -22.12 92.30
N THR A 583 -5.48 -23.13 93.11
CA THR A 583 -6.57 -23.10 94.10
C THR A 583 -5.98 -23.31 95.49
N SER A 584 -6.49 -22.57 96.48
CA SER A 584 -6.07 -22.74 97.88
C SER A 584 -6.91 -23.80 98.57
N VAL A 585 -6.29 -24.86 99.06
CA VAL A 585 -6.96 -25.91 99.84
C VAL A 585 -6.60 -25.72 101.31
N VAL A 586 -7.60 -25.51 102.16
CA VAL A 586 -7.43 -25.47 103.62
C VAL A 586 -7.77 -26.82 104.24
N PRO A 587 -7.19 -27.17 105.40
CA PRO A 587 -7.43 -28.44 106.07
C PRO A 587 -8.90 -28.74 106.34
#